data_AF-A0A6G9A0G8-F1
#
_entry.id   AF-A0A6G9A0G8-F1
#
_cell.length_a   1.000
_cell.length_b   1.000
_cell.length_c   1.000
_cell.angle_alpha   90.00
_cell.angle_beta   90.00
_cell.angle_gamma   90.00
#
_symmetry.space_group_name_H-M   'P 1'
#
loop_
_entity.id
_entity.type
_entity.pdbx_description
1 polymer ?
#
loop_
_entity_poly.entity_id
_entity_poly.type
_entity_poly.pdbx_seq_one_letter_code
_entity_poly.pdbx_strand_id
1 'polypeptide(L)' 'MTSGSQTSGLRVLAESLIDNWWKEVLESKDLLLAVRNGYLNAYVKGQSVFKIAFAKGGSNGSEPRLAIHYKLSGEAGA' A
#
# COMPACT_ATOMS: atom_id res chain seq x y z
N MET A 1 11.49 9.71 -18.60
CA MET A 1 12.38 9.23 -17.52
C MET A 1 12.13 10.16 -16.33
N THR A 2 11.45 9.75 -15.27
CA THR A 2 12.07 9.27 -14.02
C THR A 2 11.11 8.33 -13.26
N SER A 3 11.16 7.02 -13.55
CA SER A 3 10.44 6.00 -12.76
C SER A 3 11.20 5.61 -11.47
N GLY A 4 12.35 6.24 -11.18
CA GLY A 4 13.28 5.82 -10.14
C GLY A 4 12.97 6.30 -8.71
N SER A 5 12.07 7.27 -8.53
CA SER A 5 11.91 7.95 -7.22
C SER A 5 10.78 7.41 -6.35
N GLN A 6 9.85 6.63 -6.90
CA GLN A 6 8.58 6.33 -6.22
C GLN A 6 8.60 4.99 -5.48
N THR A 7 9.37 4.01 -5.96
CA THR A 7 9.53 2.70 -5.32
C THR A 7 10.69 2.66 -4.33
N SER A 8 11.56 3.66 -4.32
CA SER A 8 12.74 3.73 -3.46
C SER A 8 12.38 3.72 -1.98
N GLY A 9 11.32 4.43 -1.57
CA GLY A 9 10.85 4.44 -0.17
C GLY A 9 10.39 3.06 0.31
N LEU A 10 9.63 2.32 -0.51
CA LEU A 10 9.21 0.95 -0.16
C LEU A 10 10.38 -0.03 -0.17
N ARG A 11 11.36 0.17 -1.06
CA ARG A 11 12.61 -0.60 -1.05
C ARG A 11 13.39 -0.39 0.24
N VAL A 12 13.56 0.86 0.69
CA VAL A 12 14.23 1.17 1.96
C VAL A 12 13.52 0.52 3.14
N LEU A 13 12.18 0.55 3.18
CA LEU A 13 11.42 -0.13 4.23
C LEU A 13 11.59 -1.66 4.19
N ALA A 14 11.63 -2.25 2.99
CA ALA A 14 11.86 -3.68 2.82
C ALA A 14 13.28 -4.10 3.26
N GLU A 15 14.28 -3.25 3.01
CA GLU A 15 15.70 -3.49 3.33
C GLU A 15 16.09 -3.08 4.76
N SER A 16 15.23 -2.33 5.47
CA SER A 16 15.47 -1.89 6.85
C SER A 16 15.80 -3.07 7.77
N LEU A 17 16.76 -2.92 8.69
CA LEU A 17 17.02 -3.91 9.73
C LEU A 17 15.98 -3.88 10.87
N ILE A 18 15.23 -2.79 10.95
CA ILE A 18 14.16 -2.59 11.93
C ILE A 18 12.84 -3.06 11.31
N ASP A 19 12.07 -3.81 12.09
CA ASP A 19 10.72 -4.23 11.74
C ASP A 19 9.82 -3.02 11.47
N ASN A 20 8.96 -3.16 10.47
CA ASN A 20 8.07 -2.11 10.04
C ASN A 20 6.86 -2.68 9.31
N TRP A 21 5.81 -1.87 9.24
CA TRP A 21 4.52 -2.25 8.65
C TRP A 21 4.64 -2.80 7.22
N TRP A 22 5.61 -2.33 6.42
CA TRP A 22 5.75 -2.79 5.04
C TRP A 22 6.31 -4.22 4.97
N LYS A 23 7.21 -4.60 5.88
CA LYS A 23 7.66 -5.99 6.00
C LYS A 23 6.53 -6.93 6.39
N GLU A 24 5.70 -6.54 7.35
CA GLU A 24 4.52 -7.32 7.75
C GLU A 24 3.58 -7.57 6.56
N VAL A 25 3.39 -6.55 5.71
CA VAL A 25 2.63 -6.70 4.46
C VAL A 25 3.29 -7.71 3.51
N LEU A 26 4.61 -7.65 3.33
CA LEU A 26 5.35 -8.54 2.43
C LEU A 26 5.41 -9.99 2.92
N GLU A 27 5.40 -10.21 4.23
CA GLU A 27 5.40 -11.54 4.85
C GLU A 27 4.03 -12.21 4.85
N SER A 28 2.96 -11.44 4.70
CA SER A 28 1.59 -11.96 4.68
C SER A 28 1.29 -12.77 3.43
N LYS A 29 0.97 -14.06 3.63
CA LYS A 29 0.60 -14.99 2.54
C LYS A 29 -0.85 -14.81 2.05
N ASP A 30 -1.67 -14.12 2.83
CA ASP A 30 -3.08 -13.88 2.52
C ASP A 30 -3.30 -12.58 1.73
N LEU A 31 -2.27 -11.72 1.65
CA LEU A 31 -2.31 -10.47 0.90
C LEU A 31 -1.87 -10.68 -0.54
N LEU A 32 -2.72 -10.23 -1.46
CA LEU A 32 -2.37 -10.09 -2.87
C LEU A 32 -2.03 -8.63 -3.18
N LEU A 33 -0.81 -8.39 -3.65
CA LEU A 33 -0.33 -7.08 -4.09
C LEU A 33 -0.48 -6.94 -5.61
N ALA A 34 -1.09 -5.85 -6.08
CA ALA A 34 -1.28 -5.59 -7.50
C ALA A 34 -1.14 -4.10 -7.83
N VAL A 35 -0.58 -3.80 -9.00
CA VAL A 35 -0.54 -2.44 -9.55
C VAL A 35 -1.79 -2.18 -10.38
N ARG A 36 -2.61 -1.20 -9.97
CA ARG A 36 -3.84 -0.83 -10.68
C ARG A 36 -4.01 0.69 -10.69
N ASN A 37 -4.21 1.25 -11.88
CA ASN A 37 -4.44 2.68 -12.09
C ASN A 37 -3.36 3.60 -11.49
N GLY A 38 -2.09 3.17 -11.50
CA GLY A 38 -0.97 3.94 -10.93
C GLY A 38 -0.80 3.83 -9.41
N TYR A 39 -1.53 2.93 -8.75
CA TYR A 39 -1.42 2.65 -7.32
C TYR A 39 -0.96 1.21 -7.09
N LEU A 40 -0.19 0.99 -6.01
CA LEU A 40 0.03 -0.35 -5.47
C LEU A 40 -1.10 -0.65 -4.48
N ASN A 41 -1.93 -1.64 -4.80
CA ASN A 41 -3.10 -2.01 -4.01
C ASN A 41 -2.82 -3.34 -3.31
N ALA A 42 -3.28 -3.46 -2.08
CA ALA A 42 -3.28 -4.71 -1.33
C ALA A 42 -4.71 -5.23 -1.21
N TYR A 43 -4.88 -6.54 -1.40
CA TYR A 43 -6.16 -7.22 -1.39
C TYR A 43 -6.16 -8.43 -0.45
N VAL A 44 -7.29 -8.65 0.22
CA VAL A 44 -7.61 -9.89 0.93
C VAL A 44 -8.92 -10.43 0.36
N LYS A 45 -8.94 -11.69 -0.12
CA LYS A 45 -10.15 -12.35 -0.65
C LYS A 45 -10.92 -11.47 -1.68
N GLY A 46 -10.19 -10.77 -2.55
CA GLY A 46 -10.75 -9.90 -3.60
C GLY A 46 -11.15 -8.49 -3.13
N GLN A 47 -11.04 -8.16 -1.85
CA GLN A 47 -11.34 -6.83 -1.32
C GLN A 47 -10.08 -6.01 -1.12
N SER A 48 -10.08 -4.77 -1.62
CA SER A 48 -8.95 -3.85 -1.39
C SER A 48 -8.97 -3.38 0.06
N VAL A 49 -7.86 -3.63 0.77
CA VAL A 49 -7.70 -3.22 2.18
C VAL A 49 -6.99 -1.87 2.28
N PHE A 50 -6.01 -1.63 1.42
CA PHE A 50 -5.36 -0.34 1.28
C PHE A 50 -4.75 -0.17 -0.12
N LYS A 51 -4.39 1.07 -0.43
CA LYS A 51 -3.61 1.44 -1.59
C LYS A 51 -2.49 2.40 -1.22
N ILE A 52 -1.38 2.30 -1.94
CA ILE A 52 -0.24 3.19 -1.85
C ILE A 52 -0.21 4.03 -3.12
N ALA A 53 -0.31 5.33 -2.94
CA ALA A 53 -0.24 6.31 -4.00
C ALA A 53 1.21 6.76 -4.19
N PHE A 54 1.67 6.67 -5.44
CA PHE A 54 2.94 7.22 -5.87
C PHE A 54 2.61 8.45 -6.73
N ALA A 55 2.78 9.62 -6.15
CA ALA A 55 2.26 10.91 -6.59
C ALA A 55 1.86 11.07 -8.09
N LYS A 56 0.56 11.36 -8.30
CA LYS A 56 0.11 12.49 -9.11
C LYS A 56 -0.94 13.24 -8.27
N GLY A 57 -0.52 14.34 -7.60
CA GLY A 57 -1.41 15.18 -6.77
C GLY A 57 -0.99 15.44 -5.31
N GLY A 58 0.18 15.00 -4.85
CA GLY A 58 0.75 15.39 -3.55
C GLY A 58 1.97 16.27 -3.76
N SER A 59 2.00 17.45 -3.12
CA SER A 59 2.88 18.57 -3.45
C SER A 59 4.39 18.31 -3.34
N ASN A 60 4.84 17.20 -2.75
CA ASN A 60 6.26 16.82 -2.67
C ASN A 60 6.41 15.32 -2.98
N GLY A 61 6.81 14.98 -4.20
CA GLY A 61 6.73 13.65 -4.83
C GLY A 61 7.67 12.56 -4.31
N SER A 62 8.10 12.61 -3.05
CA SER A 62 9.12 11.71 -2.49
C SER A 62 8.57 10.65 -1.53
N GLU A 63 7.33 10.80 -1.05
CA GLU A 63 6.78 9.94 0.01
C GLU A 63 5.54 9.18 -0.46
N PRO A 64 5.55 7.84 -0.44
CA PRO A 64 4.37 7.04 -0.74
C PRO A 64 3.28 7.33 0.30
N ARG A 65 2.07 7.67 -0.17
CA ARG A 65 0.92 7.91 0.72
C ARG A 65 0.07 6.65 0.84
N LEU A 66 -0.10 6.15 2.07
CA LEU A 66 -0.99 5.04 2.39
C LEU A 66 -2.43 5.55 2.57
N ALA A 67 -3.38 4.97 1.85
CA ALA A 67 -4.81 5.19 2.08
C ALA A 67 -5.45 3.84 2.42
N ILE A 68 -6.00 3.73 3.63
CA ILE A 68 -6.65 2.52 4.12
C ILE A 68 -8.16 2.62 3.83
N HIS A 69 -8.73 1.56 3.29
CA HIS A 69 -10.14 1.48 2.95
C HIS A 69 -10.82 0.48 3.91
N TYR A 70 -11.32 0.96 5.04
CA TYR A 70 -12.22 0.14 5.87
C TYR A 70 -13.63 0.23 5.30
N LYS A 71 -14.12 -0.87 4.72
CA LYS A 71 -15.56 -1.03 4.49
C LYS A 71 -16.10 -1.83 5.67
N LEU A 72 -16.70 -1.15 6.64
CA LEU A 72 -17.48 -1.81 7.70
C LEU A 72 -18.69 -2.49 7.03
N SER A 73 -18.62 -3.80 6.85
CA SER A 73 -19.76 -4.58 6.42
C SER A 73 -20.66 -4.86 7.63
N GLY A 74 -21.72 -4.05 7.76
CA GLY A 74 -22.96 -4.36 8.46
C GLY A 74 -22.91 -4.33 9.98
N GLU A 75 -23.53 -3.31 10.58
CA GLU A 75 -24.29 -3.55 11.81
C GLU A 75 -25.38 -4.57 11.49
N ALA A 76 -25.24 -5.75 12.10
CA ALA A 76 -26.37 -6.60 12.37
C ALA A 76 -27.10 -6.03 13.59
N GLY A 77 -28.39 -5.75 13.45
CA GLY A 77 -29.30 -5.45 14.55
C GLY A 77 -30.41 -4.53 14.08
N ALA A 78 -31.69 -4.79 14.36
CA ALA A 78 -32.39 -5.89 15.00
C ALA A 78 -33.87 -5.72 14.59
#